data_AF-L0GT10-F1
#
_entry.id   AF-L0GT10-F1
#
_cell.length_a   1.000
_cell.length_b   1.000
_cell.length_c   1.000
_cell.angle_alpha   90.00
_cell.angle_beta   90.00
_cell.angle_gamma   90.00
#
_symmetry.space_group_name_H-M   'P 1'
#
loop_
_entity.id
_entity.type
_entity.pdbx_description
1 polymer ?
#
loop_
_entity_poly.entity_id
_entity_poly.type
_entity_poly.pdbx_seq_one_letter_code
_entity_poly.pdbx_strand_id
1 'polypeptide(L)'
;MSLIEQQGIFLVHVRELIGRAAELGFVVTGGELYRTLEQQELHVAAGRSTTLESPHLKRLAIDLNFFVADVDGALKLTDERERIRPLGEFWEGLDPANEWSGNWTNFKDVPHFQRNPAKTRRRAESAATAPVDTETLGSRGVGLLGEAVGAGQRNDREDTELVQRLINRCLDQERVRLDEALTADGVFGTKTLATIHAVQGQMPAMADPDGVVSARGATIRALGLSLPDEVDPDLLALLFLRASEAAVAELGDEIITTMLRYEITTPLRQTHFLAQIGHESGEPRFREEIASGRAYEGRRDLGNTEPGDGPRFNLEAAVG
;
A
#
# COMPACT_ATOMS: atom_id res chain seq x y z
N MET A 1 9.00 -9.39 -11.76
CA MET A 1 7.89 -8.44 -11.53
C MET A 1 7.15 -8.21 -12.83
N SER A 2 5.82 -8.34 -12.81
CA SER A 2 4.90 -8.06 -13.90
C SER A 2 4.77 -6.56 -14.17
N LEU A 3 4.20 -6.18 -15.32
CA LEU A 3 3.97 -4.76 -15.65
C LEU A 3 3.03 -4.08 -14.64
N ILE A 4 1.99 -4.77 -14.17
CA ILE A 4 1.03 -4.20 -13.22
C ILE A 4 1.68 -3.95 -11.85
N GLU A 5 2.58 -4.83 -11.41
CA GLU A 5 3.38 -4.62 -10.18
C GLU A 5 4.30 -3.40 -10.33
N GLN A 6 4.94 -3.24 -11.49
CA GLN A 6 5.79 -2.07 -11.76
C GLN A 6 4.98 -0.77 -11.77
N GLN A 7 3.78 -0.78 -12.34
CA GLN A 7 2.86 0.36 -12.36
C GLN A 7 2.37 0.71 -10.96
N GLY A 8 2.04 -0.30 -10.14
CA GLY A 8 1.64 -0.10 -8.74
C GLY A 8 2.74 0.54 -7.91
N ILE A 9 3.96 0.00 -7.98
CA ILE A 9 5.14 0.57 -7.31
C ILE A 9 5.40 2.00 -7.79
N PHE A 10 5.32 2.22 -9.11
CA PHE A 10 5.50 3.54 -9.70
C PHE A 10 4.52 4.57 -9.12
N LEU A 11 3.22 4.25 -9.04
CA LEU A 11 2.23 5.17 -8.47
C LEU A 11 2.43 5.44 -6.98
N VAL A 12 2.85 4.43 -6.20
CA VAL A 12 3.23 4.64 -4.79
C VAL A 12 4.41 5.60 -4.70
N HIS A 13 5.45 5.44 -5.52
CA HIS A 13 6.58 6.38 -5.51
C HIS A 13 6.18 7.78 -5.99
N VAL A 14 5.23 7.90 -6.92
CA VAL A 14 4.70 9.21 -7.34
C VAL A 14 4.00 9.90 -6.18
N ARG A 15 3.24 9.16 -5.34
CA ARG A 15 2.68 9.71 -4.10
C ARG A 15 3.77 10.26 -3.18
N GLU A 16 4.83 9.49 -2.94
CA GLU A 16 5.96 9.93 -2.10
C GLU A 16 6.63 11.17 -2.67
N LEU A 17 6.82 11.22 -4.00
CA LEU A 17 7.40 12.36 -4.71
C LEU A 17 6.55 13.63 -4.56
N ILE A 18 5.22 13.53 -4.69
CA ILE A 18 4.29 14.65 -4.53
C ILE A 18 4.30 15.13 -3.07
N GLY A 19 4.31 14.21 -2.10
CA GLY A 19 4.46 14.56 -0.68
C GLY A 19 5.75 15.33 -0.42
N ARG A 20 6.88 14.81 -0.93
CA ARG A 20 8.18 15.48 -0.81
C ARG A 20 8.22 16.85 -1.49
N ALA A 21 7.53 17.01 -2.62
CA ALA A 21 7.43 18.29 -3.31
C ALA A 21 6.70 19.34 -2.46
N ALA A 22 5.61 18.96 -1.80
CA ALA A 22 4.90 19.83 -0.88
C ALA A 22 5.78 20.27 0.31
N GLU A 23 6.55 19.35 0.90
CA GLU A 23 7.52 19.66 1.97
C GLU A 23 8.59 20.66 1.55
N LEU A 24 9.01 20.61 0.28
CA LEU A 24 9.99 21.53 -0.30
C LEU A 24 9.35 22.84 -0.81
N GLY A 25 8.06 23.05 -0.55
CA GLY A 25 7.35 24.29 -0.87
C GLY A 25 6.85 24.38 -2.31
N PHE A 26 6.80 23.27 -3.04
CA PHE A 26 6.19 23.23 -4.37
C PHE A 26 4.69 22.97 -4.26
N VAL A 27 3.92 23.67 -5.10
CA VAL A 27 2.59 23.22 -5.52
C VAL A 27 2.76 22.40 -6.79
N VAL A 28 2.17 21.22 -6.87
CA VAL A 28 2.36 20.28 -7.99
C VAL A 28 1.04 19.99 -8.68
N THR A 29 1.04 19.97 -10.01
CA THR A 29 -0.07 19.43 -10.82
C THR A 29 0.42 18.36 -11.79
N GLY A 30 -0.49 17.48 -12.22
CA GLY A 30 -0.19 16.47 -13.24
C GLY A 30 -0.07 17.09 -14.63
N GLY A 31 0.96 16.67 -15.38
CA GLY A 31 1.10 16.92 -16.81
C GLY A 31 0.59 15.74 -17.62
N GLU A 32 1.37 14.66 -17.69
CA GLU A 32 1.04 13.49 -18.51
C GLU A 32 1.48 12.18 -17.85
N LEU A 33 0.54 11.28 -17.58
CA LEU A 33 0.82 9.94 -17.03
C LEU A 33 0.74 8.85 -18.11
N TYR A 34 -0.25 8.94 -18.99
CA TYR A 34 -0.46 7.98 -20.07
C TYR A 34 -0.48 8.70 -21.40
N ARG A 35 0.35 8.20 -22.32
CA ARG A 35 0.44 8.66 -23.70
C ARG A 35 -0.02 7.54 -24.61
N THR A 36 -0.91 7.83 -25.57
CA THR A 36 -1.33 6.85 -26.58
C THR A 36 -0.24 6.60 -27.61
N LEU A 37 -0.35 5.50 -28.36
CA LEU A 37 0.57 5.20 -29.46
C LEU A 37 0.55 6.32 -30.51
N GLU A 38 -0.64 6.80 -30.89
CA GLU A 38 -0.82 7.90 -31.84
C GLU A 38 -0.13 9.20 -31.37
N GLN A 39 -0.27 9.56 -30.09
CA GLN A 39 0.42 10.73 -29.53
C GLN A 39 1.95 10.57 -29.59
N GLN A 40 2.45 9.35 -29.31
CA GLN A 40 3.88 9.06 -29.39
C GLN A 40 4.40 9.07 -30.83
N GLU A 41 3.64 8.58 -31.80
CA GLU A 41 3.96 8.68 -33.23
C GLU A 41 4.07 10.14 -33.67
N LEU A 42 3.15 11.00 -33.23
CA LEU A 42 3.22 12.44 -33.47
C LEU A 42 4.44 13.09 -32.79
N HIS A 43 4.87 12.62 -31.62
CA HIS A 43 6.07 13.12 -30.95
C HIS A 43 7.34 12.75 -31.71
N VAL A 44 7.42 11.53 -32.25
CA VAL A 44 8.53 11.10 -33.10
C VAL A 44 8.55 11.89 -34.41
N ALA A 45 7.40 12.04 -35.08
CA ALA A 45 7.28 12.82 -36.31
C ALA A 45 7.66 14.30 -36.12
N ALA A 46 7.33 14.87 -34.95
CA ALA A 46 7.67 16.25 -34.59
C ALA A 46 9.09 16.41 -34.01
N GLY A 47 9.91 15.35 -33.94
CA GLY A 47 11.26 15.39 -33.37
C GLY A 47 11.32 15.62 -31.85
N ARG A 48 10.18 15.51 -31.14
CA ARG A 48 10.08 15.61 -29.67
C ARG A 48 10.41 14.31 -28.96
N SER A 49 10.48 13.20 -29.69
CA SER A 49 11.00 11.93 -29.21
C SER A 49 11.82 11.26 -30.29
N THR A 50 12.81 10.45 -29.91
CA THR A 50 13.66 9.69 -30.83
C THR A 50 13.22 8.23 -30.96
N THR A 51 12.17 7.81 -30.24
CA THR A 51 11.73 6.42 -30.16
C THR A 51 10.22 6.31 -30.04
N LEU A 52 9.64 5.24 -30.59
CA LEU A 52 8.24 4.86 -30.35
C LEU A 52 8.06 4.18 -28.98
N GLU A 53 9.13 3.64 -28.41
CA GLU A 53 9.12 3.00 -27.10
C GLU A 53 9.21 4.06 -25.98
N SER A 54 8.07 4.55 -25.53
CA SER A 54 7.95 5.49 -24.40
C SER A 54 7.44 4.81 -23.13
N PRO A 55 8.00 5.10 -21.94
CA PRO A 55 7.46 4.62 -20.67
C PRO A 55 6.04 5.14 -20.36
N HIS A 56 5.61 6.26 -20.95
CA HIS A 56 4.23 6.74 -20.81
C HIS A 56 3.19 5.79 -21.42
N LEU A 57 3.53 5.08 -22.51
CA LEU A 57 2.66 4.03 -23.08
C LEU A 57 2.39 2.92 -22.06
N LYS A 58 3.36 2.70 -21.16
CA LYS A 58 3.35 1.67 -20.12
C LYS A 58 2.91 2.21 -18.76
N ARG A 59 2.54 3.50 -18.63
CA ARG A 59 2.23 4.17 -17.35
C ARG A 59 3.35 4.02 -16.32
N LEU A 60 4.60 4.07 -16.79
CA LEU A 60 5.82 4.03 -15.98
C LEU A 60 6.59 5.34 -16.07
N ALA A 61 5.96 6.40 -16.58
CA ALA A 61 6.48 7.76 -16.53
C ALA A 61 5.35 8.74 -16.21
N ILE A 62 5.73 9.84 -15.58
CA ILE A 62 4.84 10.96 -15.30
C ILE A 62 5.59 12.25 -15.55
N ASP A 63 4.93 13.17 -16.22
CA ASP A 63 5.35 14.57 -16.31
C ASP A 63 4.59 15.36 -15.25
N LEU A 64 5.31 16.13 -14.44
CA LEU A 64 4.77 16.96 -13.36
C LEU A 64 5.04 18.45 -13.62
N ASN A 65 4.06 19.29 -13.29
CA ASN A 65 4.22 20.74 -13.31
C ASN A 65 4.49 21.23 -11.89
N PHE A 66 5.60 21.93 -11.68
CA PHE A 66 5.99 22.47 -10.38
C PHE A 66 5.74 23.97 -10.32
N PHE A 67 5.10 24.43 -9.25
CA PHE A 67 4.81 25.83 -9.02
C PHE A 67 5.40 26.29 -7.69
N VAL A 68 5.89 27.52 -7.67
CA VAL A 68 6.45 28.19 -6.49
C VAL A 68 5.76 29.54 -6.30
N ALA A 69 5.54 29.94 -5.05
CA ALA A 69 5.02 31.27 -4.76
C ALA A 69 6.08 32.34 -5.07
N ASP A 70 5.69 33.35 -5.86
CA ASP A 70 6.47 34.57 -6.08
C ASP A 70 6.26 35.56 -4.91
N VAL A 71 6.99 36.68 -4.90
CA VAL A 71 6.99 37.67 -3.80
C VAL A 71 5.59 38.26 -3.54
N ASP A 72 4.73 38.29 -4.56
CA ASP A 72 3.34 38.74 -4.50
C ASP A 72 2.34 37.64 -4.09
N GLY A 73 2.83 36.41 -3.83
CA GLY A 73 2.02 35.25 -3.51
C GLY A 73 1.45 34.50 -4.72
N ALA A 74 1.71 34.95 -5.95
CA ALA A 74 1.25 34.26 -7.16
C ALA A 74 2.07 32.98 -7.41
N LEU A 75 1.41 31.89 -7.80
CA LEU A 75 2.08 30.65 -8.17
C LEU A 75 2.65 30.75 -9.57
N LYS A 76 3.96 30.52 -9.71
CA LYS A 76 4.65 30.49 -11.00
C LYS A 76 5.21 29.12 -11.30
N LEU A 77 4.95 28.65 -12.52
CA LEU A 77 5.51 27.42 -13.06
C LEU A 77 7.05 27.54 -13.07
N THR A 78 7.73 26.50 -12.61
CA THR A 78 9.18 26.41 -12.62
C THR A 78 9.62 25.07 -13.18
N ASP A 79 10.59 25.12 -14.08
CA ASP A 79 11.36 23.99 -14.62
C ASP A 79 12.85 24.14 -14.27
N GLU A 80 13.15 24.96 -13.25
CA GLU A 80 14.52 25.23 -12.82
C GLU A 80 15.12 23.95 -12.22
N ARG A 81 15.99 23.31 -13.01
CA ARG A 81 16.64 22.03 -12.65
C ARG A 81 17.22 22.02 -11.25
N GLU A 82 17.89 23.11 -10.84
CA GLU A 82 18.56 23.19 -9.54
C GLU A 82 17.57 23.20 -8.37
N ARG A 83 16.38 23.78 -8.56
CA ARG A 83 15.28 23.75 -7.59
C ARG A 83 14.63 22.37 -7.50
N ILE A 84 14.50 21.68 -8.64
CA ILE A 84 13.82 20.38 -8.72
C ILE A 84 14.78 19.22 -8.41
N ARG A 85 16.11 19.43 -8.48
CA ARG A 85 17.12 18.41 -8.20
C ARG A 85 16.90 17.65 -6.89
N PRO A 86 16.59 18.27 -5.74
CA PRO A 86 16.33 17.52 -4.51
C PRO A 86 15.18 16.51 -4.63
N LEU A 87 14.17 16.80 -5.47
CA LEU A 87 13.09 15.85 -5.79
C LEU A 87 13.56 14.74 -6.72
N GLY A 88 14.40 15.06 -7.70
CA GLY A 88 15.05 14.06 -8.56
C GLY A 88 15.92 13.09 -7.78
N GLU A 89 16.76 13.59 -6.87
CA GLU A 89 17.61 12.78 -5.99
C GLU A 89 16.78 11.91 -5.05
N PHE A 90 15.70 12.48 -4.47
CA PHE A 90 14.75 11.71 -3.68
C PHE A 90 14.10 10.60 -4.51
N TRP A 91 13.60 10.91 -5.70
CA TRP A 91 12.97 9.95 -6.62
C TRP A 91 13.88 8.78 -6.97
N GLU A 92 15.12 9.06 -7.37
CA GLU A 92 16.12 8.05 -7.71
C GLU A 92 16.59 7.27 -6.47
N GLY A 93 16.49 7.87 -5.28
CA GLY A 93 16.76 7.22 -4.00
C GLY A 93 15.70 6.21 -3.55
N LEU A 94 14.44 6.36 -3.99
CA LEU A 94 13.35 5.45 -3.62
C LEU A 94 13.55 4.03 -4.17
N ASP A 95 14.10 3.89 -5.38
CA ASP A 95 14.32 2.60 -6.03
C ASP A 95 15.35 2.71 -7.18
N PRO A 96 16.28 1.76 -7.34
CA PRO A 96 17.23 1.75 -8.45
C PRO A 96 16.62 1.75 -9.86
N ALA A 97 15.35 1.36 -10.01
CA ALA A 97 14.62 1.44 -11.26
C ALA A 97 14.09 2.85 -11.56
N ASN A 98 14.02 3.75 -10.58
CA ASN A 98 13.56 5.12 -10.77
C ASN A 98 14.66 5.95 -11.43
N GLU A 99 14.27 6.80 -12.38
CA GLU A 99 15.15 7.72 -13.09
C GLU A 99 14.46 9.07 -13.21
N TRP A 100 15.20 10.15 -12.99
CA TRP A 100 14.73 11.51 -13.25
C TRP A 100 15.46 12.10 -14.45
N SER A 101 14.72 12.56 -15.48
CA SER A 101 15.34 13.02 -16.72
C SER A 101 16.13 14.32 -16.59
N GLY A 102 15.97 15.05 -15.49
CA GLY A 102 16.81 16.21 -15.16
C GLY A 102 18.30 15.86 -14.95
N ASN A 103 18.63 14.58 -14.72
CA ASN A 103 19.99 14.06 -14.60
C ASN A 103 20.57 13.52 -15.91
N TRP A 104 19.80 13.48 -17.01
CA TRP A 104 20.30 12.97 -18.29
C TRP A 104 21.34 13.90 -18.92
N THR A 105 22.30 13.33 -19.64
CA THR A 105 23.38 14.09 -20.30
C THR A 105 22.90 14.81 -21.55
N ASN A 106 21.92 14.25 -22.26
CA ASN A 106 21.26 14.82 -23.44
C ASN A 106 19.74 14.76 -23.25
N PHE A 107 18.98 15.66 -23.88
CA PHE A 107 17.51 15.72 -23.80
C PHE A 107 16.97 15.79 -22.36
N LYS A 108 17.42 16.78 -21.60
CA LYS A 108 16.96 17.01 -20.23
C LYS A 108 15.52 17.47 -20.23
N ASP A 109 14.67 16.67 -19.59
CA ASP A 109 13.24 16.95 -19.41
C ASP A 109 12.94 17.02 -17.91
N VAL A 110 13.03 18.22 -17.34
CA VAL A 110 12.97 18.42 -15.88
C VAL A 110 11.63 17.95 -15.27
N PRO A 111 10.47 18.14 -15.91
CA PRO A 111 9.19 17.58 -15.47
C PRO A 111 9.10 16.05 -15.40
N HIS A 112 9.99 15.31 -16.07
CA HIS A 112 9.81 13.89 -16.34
C HIS A 112 10.44 12.96 -15.31
N PHE A 113 9.62 12.09 -14.73
CA PHE A 113 10.02 11.06 -13.78
C PHE A 113 9.56 9.69 -14.29
N GLN A 114 10.48 8.73 -14.37
CA GLN A 114 10.18 7.41 -14.90
C GLN A 114 10.70 6.26 -14.05
N ARG A 115 10.15 5.08 -14.30
CA ARG A 115 10.62 3.80 -13.79
C ARG A 115 11.02 2.88 -14.94
N ASN A 116 12.22 2.34 -14.86
CA ASN A 116 12.84 1.46 -15.85
C ASN A 116 13.16 0.08 -15.23
N PRO A 117 12.26 -0.91 -15.39
CA PRO A 117 12.43 -2.24 -14.83
C PRO A 117 13.65 -3.01 -15.39
N ALA A 118 14.23 -2.56 -16.51
CA ALA A 118 15.40 -3.23 -17.09
C ALA A 118 16.71 -2.92 -16.32
N LYS A 119 16.77 -1.82 -15.56
CA LYS A 119 17.93 -1.46 -14.73
C LYS A 119 18.12 -2.41 -13.54
N THR A 120 17.03 -2.83 -12.92
CA THR A 120 17.06 -3.81 -11.82
C THR A 120 17.47 -5.19 -12.30
N ARG A 121 17.11 -5.58 -13.53
CA ARG A 121 17.50 -6.87 -14.13
C ARG A 121 19.02 -6.96 -14.40
N ARG A 122 19.64 -5.91 -14.94
CA ARG A 122 21.10 -5.85 -15.19
C ARG A 122 21.93 -5.84 -13.91
N ARG A 123 21.43 -5.25 -12.83
CA ARG A 123 22.15 -5.22 -11.54
C ARG A 123 22.14 -6.59 -10.86
N ALA A 124 21.02 -7.31 -10.94
CA ALA A 124 20.90 -8.70 -10.46
C ALA A 124 21.82 -9.66 -11.23
N GLU A 125 21.98 -9.47 -12.55
CA GLU A 125 22.89 -10.28 -13.37
C GLU A 125 24.39 -10.00 -13.08
N SER A 126 24.77 -8.77 -12.71
CA SER A 126 26.16 -8.42 -12.36
C SER A 126 26.57 -8.77 -10.92
N ALA A 127 25.59 -8.97 -10.02
CA ALA A 127 25.83 -9.31 -8.61
C ALA A 127 26.05 -10.82 -8.38
N ALA A 128 25.95 -11.65 -9.42
CA ALA A 128 26.01 -13.11 -9.35
C ALA A 128 27.42 -13.71 -9.09
N THR A 129 28.43 -12.91 -8.70
CA THR A 129 29.78 -13.39 -8.35
C THR A 129 30.29 -12.86 -7.02
N ALA A 130 29.45 -12.83 -5.98
CA ALA A 130 29.87 -12.66 -4.59
C ALA A 130 29.15 -13.69 -3.71
N PRO A 131 29.78 -14.21 -2.64
CA PRO A 131 29.26 -15.36 -1.92
C PRO A 131 27.97 -15.02 -1.18
N VAL A 132 27.09 -16.02 -1.18
CA VAL A 132 25.74 -16.10 -0.64
C VAL A 132 25.65 -15.58 0.80
N ASP A 133 24.70 -14.68 1.08
CA ASP A 133 23.83 -14.75 2.25
C ASP A 133 22.69 -13.71 2.18
N THR A 134 21.48 -14.13 2.60
CA THR A 134 20.16 -13.44 2.60
C THR A 134 19.16 -13.74 1.45
N GLU A 135 19.13 -14.96 0.93
CA GLU A 135 17.88 -15.53 0.40
C GLU A 135 17.27 -16.43 1.48
N THR A 136 16.25 -15.95 2.22
CA THR A 136 15.09 -16.73 2.74
C THR A 136 14.18 -15.89 3.66
N LEU A 137 13.84 -14.67 3.29
CA LEU A 137 12.62 -14.03 3.80
C LEU A 137 11.91 -13.45 2.57
N GLY A 138 10.86 -14.13 2.11
CA GLY A 138 10.06 -13.68 0.97
C GLY A 138 9.42 -12.30 1.20
N SER A 139 8.53 -11.89 0.30
CA SER A 139 7.72 -10.67 0.46
C SER A 139 6.65 -10.78 1.56
N ARG A 140 6.51 -11.94 2.21
CA ARG A 140 5.57 -12.17 3.32
C ARG A 140 5.84 -11.20 4.48
N GLY A 141 4.76 -10.63 5.02
CA GLY A 141 4.82 -9.64 6.10
C GLY A 141 5.05 -8.20 5.64
N VAL A 142 5.47 -7.96 4.38
CA VAL A 142 5.69 -6.61 3.88
C VAL A 142 4.37 -5.90 3.63
N GLY A 143 4.23 -4.69 4.18
CA GLY A 143 3.04 -3.85 3.96
C GLY A 143 1.83 -4.28 4.77
N LEU A 144 2.01 -5.16 5.77
CA LEU A 144 0.97 -5.46 6.75
C LEU A 144 0.71 -4.30 7.72
N LEU A 145 1.76 -3.53 8.05
CA LEU A 145 1.64 -2.38 8.94
C LEU A 145 1.47 -1.09 8.14
N GLY A 146 0.58 -0.23 8.59
CA GLY A 146 0.49 1.17 8.14
C GLY A 146 1.68 1.98 8.62
N GLU A 147 2.09 1.79 9.87
CA GLU A 147 3.21 2.47 10.53
C GLU A 147 4.05 1.53 11.41
N ALA A 148 5.17 2.03 11.92
CA ALA A 148 5.98 1.28 12.87
C ALA A 148 5.29 1.16 14.25
N VAL A 149 5.49 0.02 14.91
CA VAL A 149 5.09 -0.25 16.29
C VAL A 149 6.34 -0.39 17.15
N GLY A 150 6.46 0.34 18.24
CA GLY A 150 7.64 0.32 19.09
C GLY A 150 7.82 1.56 19.96
N ALA A 151 8.91 1.58 20.71
CA ALA A 151 9.27 2.74 21.53
C ALA A 151 9.40 4.01 20.66
N GLY A 152 8.75 5.09 21.09
CA GLY A 152 8.77 6.37 20.38
C GLY A 152 8.00 6.42 19.05
N GLN A 153 7.27 5.35 18.70
CA GLN A 153 6.43 5.32 17.49
C GLN A 153 4.99 5.77 17.78
N ARG A 154 4.19 5.97 16.72
CA ARG A 154 2.76 6.33 16.85
C ARG A 154 1.96 5.25 17.57
N ASN A 155 2.33 3.98 17.37
CA ASN A 155 1.66 2.82 17.96
C ASN A 155 0.15 2.83 17.70
N ASP A 156 -0.22 2.99 16.42
CA ASP A 156 -1.61 2.95 16.00
C ASP A 156 -2.25 1.61 16.43
N ARG A 157 -3.51 1.64 16.88
CA ARG A 157 -4.17 0.49 17.53
C ARG A 157 -4.12 -0.78 16.67
N GLU A 158 -4.47 -0.65 15.40
CA GLU A 158 -4.55 -1.76 14.45
C GLU A 158 -3.17 -2.38 14.19
N ASP A 159 -2.16 -1.55 13.94
CA ASP A 159 -0.77 -2.01 13.76
C ASP A 159 -0.27 -2.72 15.02
N THR A 160 -0.57 -2.18 16.19
CA THR A 160 -0.17 -2.76 17.48
C THR A 160 -0.86 -4.11 17.71
N GLU A 161 -2.17 -4.19 17.46
CA GLU A 161 -2.93 -5.43 17.60
C GLU A 161 -2.43 -6.49 16.61
N LEU A 162 -2.13 -6.09 15.37
CA LEU A 162 -1.57 -6.98 14.37
C LEU A 162 -0.22 -7.57 14.81
N VAL A 163 0.68 -6.73 15.33
CA VAL A 163 1.96 -7.19 15.87
C VAL A 163 1.76 -8.16 17.04
N GLN A 164 0.86 -7.85 17.98
CA GLN A 164 0.54 -8.73 19.11
C GLN A 164 0.00 -10.09 18.62
N ARG A 165 -0.95 -10.10 17.68
CA ARG A 165 -1.51 -11.32 17.08
C ARG A 165 -0.46 -12.13 16.33
N LEU A 166 0.38 -11.49 15.52
CA LEU A 166 1.44 -12.19 14.77
C LEU A 166 2.51 -12.80 15.68
N ILE A 167 2.84 -12.13 16.78
CA ILE A 167 3.73 -12.68 17.82
C ILE A 167 3.11 -13.93 18.44
N ASN A 168 1.84 -13.86 18.85
CA ASN A 168 1.13 -15.01 19.41
C ASN A 168 1.08 -16.19 18.42
N ARG A 169 0.81 -15.92 17.14
CA ARG A 169 0.88 -16.97 16.10
C ARG A 169 2.27 -17.59 15.98
N CYS A 170 3.32 -16.77 16.05
CA CYS A 170 4.68 -17.29 16.05
C CYS A 170 4.97 -18.14 17.29
N LEU A 171 4.38 -17.80 18.44
CA LEU A 171 4.48 -18.58 19.66
C LEU A 171 3.75 -19.92 19.51
N ASP A 172 2.51 -19.91 19.00
CA ASP A 172 1.70 -21.12 18.77
C ASP A 172 2.35 -22.08 17.77
N GLN A 173 3.08 -21.55 16.79
CA GLN A 173 3.84 -22.31 15.80
C GLN A 173 5.27 -22.66 16.25
N GLU A 174 5.62 -22.38 17.52
CA GLU A 174 6.95 -22.61 18.10
C GLU A 174 8.12 -21.91 17.35
N ARG A 175 7.81 -20.84 16.62
CA ARG A 175 8.78 -20.03 15.86
C ARG A 175 9.52 -19.02 16.74
N VAL A 176 8.94 -18.68 17.88
CA VAL A 176 9.56 -17.88 18.96
C VAL A 176 9.30 -18.54 20.30
N ARG A 177 10.18 -18.28 21.28
CA ARG A 177 10.03 -18.76 22.66
C ARG A 177 9.66 -17.59 23.57
N LEU A 178 8.48 -17.65 24.18
CA LEU A 178 7.97 -16.68 25.13
C LEU A 178 7.29 -17.42 26.28
N ASP A 179 7.30 -16.83 27.48
CA ASP A 179 6.70 -17.46 28.67
C ASP A 179 5.16 -17.45 28.63
N GLU A 180 4.59 -16.43 27.97
CA GLU A 180 3.14 -16.25 27.84
C GLU A 180 2.79 -15.50 26.55
N ALA A 181 1.57 -15.73 26.07
CA ALA A 181 1.00 -14.97 24.96
C ALA A 181 0.70 -13.51 25.38
N LEU A 182 0.71 -12.61 24.40
CA LEU A 182 0.24 -11.25 24.55
C LEU A 182 -1.28 -11.20 24.52
N THR A 183 -1.87 -10.28 25.29
CA THR A 183 -3.24 -9.85 25.02
C THR A 183 -3.21 -9.02 23.73
N ALA A 184 -3.99 -9.43 22.72
CA ALA A 184 -4.11 -8.72 21.46
C ALA A 184 -5.19 -7.63 21.54
N ASP A 185 -4.91 -6.56 22.27
CA ASP A 185 -5.84 -5.45 22.54
C ASP A 185 -5.54 -4.17 21.73
N GLY A 186 -4.42 -4.15 21.00
CA GLY A 186 -3.93 -2.98 20.28
C GLY A 186 -3.33 -1.90 21.18
N VAL A 187 -3.06 -2.20 22.45
CA VAL A 187 -2.44 -1.27 23.41
C VAL A 187 -0.94 -1.54 23.48
N PHE A 188 -0.14 -0.55 23.09
CA PHE A 188 1.31 -0.63 23.21
C PHE A 188 1.73 -0.29 24.65
N GLY A 189 2.29 -1.27 25.35
CA GLY A 189 2.76 -1.14 26.73
C GLY A 189 4.09 -1.82 26.99
N THR A 190 4.51 -1.82 28.26
CA THR A 190 5.79 -2.42 28.70
C THR A 190 5.88 -3.89 28.36
N LYS A 191 4.78 -4.65 28.46
CA LYS A 191 4.72 -6.06 28.08
C LYS A 191 4.95 -6.24 26.58
N THR A 192 4.24 -5.48 25.74
CA THR A 192 4.44 -5.51 24.27
C THR A 192 5.86 -5.16 23.87
N LEU A 193 6.43 -4.10 24.44
CA LEU A 193 7.82 -3.69 24.19
C LEU A 193 8.81 -4.79 24.60
N ALA A 194 8.68 -5.33 25.81
CA ALA A 194 9.55 -6.40 26.31
C ALA A 194 9.46 -7.64 25.42
N THR A 195 8.27 -8.01 24.96
CA THR A 195 8.08 -9.13 24.04
C THR A 195 8.68 -8.86 22.67
N ILE A 196 8.58 -7.64 22.12
CA ILE A 196 9.23 -7.28 20.86
C ILE A 196 10.75 -7.44 20.99
N HIS A 197 11.37 -6.91 22.06
CA HIS A 197 12.80 -7.11 22.32
C HIS A 197 13.16 -8.60 22.44
N ALA A 198 12.35 -9.40 23.15
CA ALA A 198 12.58 -10.84 23.31
C ALA A 198 12.50 -11.60 21.98
N VAL A 199 11.55 -11.24 21.11
CA VAL A 199 11.43 -11.80 19.75
C VAL A 199 12.64 -11.39 18.91
N GLN A 200 12.99 -10.10 18.89
CA GLN A 200 14.12 -9.59 18.13
C GLN A 200 15.46 -10.19 18.59
N GLY A 201 15.65 -10.39 19.90
CA GLY A 201 16.85 -11.03 20.45
C GLY A 201 17.01 -12.50 20.05
N GLN A 202 15.95 -13.16 19.59
CA GLN A 202 16.00 -14.52 19.03
C GLN A 202 16.30 -14.53 17.53
N MET A 203 16.37 -13.36 16.86
CA MET A 203 16.62 -13.26 15.43
C MET A 203 18.12 -13.19 15.13
N PRO A 204 18.71 -14.16 14.40
CA PRO A 204 20.15 -14.18 14.11
C PRO A 204 20.65 -12.97 13.31
N ALA A 205 19.77 -12.37 12.51
CA ALA A 205 20.09 -11.22 11.66
C ALA A 205 19.98 -9.87 12.37
N MET A 206 19.58 -9.83 13.65
CA MET A 206 19.32 -8.59 14.40
C MET A 206 20.38 -8.39 15.47
N ALA A 207 21.40 -7.58 15.16
CA ALA A 207 22.51 -7.33 16.06
C ALA A 207 22.13 -6.46 17.28
N ASP A 208 21.10 -5.63 17.15
CA ASP A 208 20.61 -4.74 18.21
C ASP A 208 19.07 -4.76 18.25
N PRO A 209 18.46 -5.44 19.23
CA PRO A 209 17.02 -5.40 19.47
C PRO A 209 16.57 -4.00 19.88
N ASP A 210 16.06 -3.23 18.93
CA ASP A 210 15.65 -1.83 19.10
C ASP A 210 14.24 -1.64 19.68
N GLY A 211 13.46 -2.72 19.81
CA GLY A 211 12.08 -2.68 20.28
C GLY A 211 11.11 -2.07 19.28
N VAL A 212 11.50 -1.97 17.99
CA VAL A 212 10.69 -1.38 16.92
C VAL A 212 10.44 -2.39 15.79
N VAL A 213 9.17 -2.62 15.52
CA VAL A 213 8.69 -3.38 14.36
C VAL A 213 8.33 -2.39 13.25
N SER A 214 9.25 -2.19 12.30
CA SER A 214 8.99 -1.33 11.14
C SER A 214 8.21 -2.07 10.05
N ALA A 215 7.39 -1.35 9.28
CA ALA A 215 6.50 -1.89 8.25
C ALA A 215 7.19 -2.70 7.12
N ARG A 216 8.51 -2.58 6.99
CA ARG A 216 9.32 -3.30 5.99
C ARG A 216 10.56 -4.00 6.58
N GLY A 217 10.72 -3.95 7.91
CA GLY A 217 11.90 -4.44 8.62
C GLY A 217 11.97 -5.96 8.72
N ALA A 218 13.08 -6.45 9.28
CA ALA A 218 13.31 -7.89 9.47
C ALA A 218 12.25 -8.51 10.39
N THR A 219 11.89 -7.83 11.48
CA THR A 219 10.93 -8.33 12.48
C THR A 219 9.56 -8.61 11.86
N ILE A 220 8.97 -7.66 11.11
CA ILE A 220 7.64 -7.88 10.50
C ILE A 220 7.67 -8.98 9.45
N ARG A 221 8.77 -9.15 8.71
CA ARG A 221 8.92 -10.24 7.74
C ARG A 221 9.00 -11.59 8.42
N ALA A 222 9.77 -11.69 9.51
CA ALA A 222 9.90 -12.92 10.29
C ALA A 222 8.57 -13.31 10.95
N LEU A 223 7.85 -12.32 11.47
CA LEU A 223 6.49 -12.50 11.99
C LEU A 223 5.54 -12.93 10.88
N GLY A 224 5.54 -12.27 9.72
CA GLY A 224 4.65 -12.56 8.59
C GLY A 224 4.82 -13.95 7.96
N LEU A 225 5.90 -14.68 8.27
CA LEU A 225 6.03 -16.08 7.91
C LEU A 225 5.04 -16.99 8.67
N SER A 226 4.38 -16.52 9.75
CA SER A 226 3.34 -17.27 10.48
C SER A 226 1.95 -17.17 9.84
N LEU A 227 1.83 -16.37 8.79
CA LEU A 227 0.57 -16.20 8.07
C LEU A 227 0.13 -17.51 7.39
N PRO A 228 -1.17 -17.80 7.35
CA PRO A 228 -1.73 -18.85 6.51
C PRO A 228 -1.36 -18.67 5.02
N ASP A 229 -1.23 -19.77 4.27
CA ASP A 229 -1.03 -19.75 2.82
C ASP A 229 -2.35 -19.59 2.03
N GLU A 230 -3.46 -19.94 2.66
CA GLU A 230 -4.80 -19.86 2.11
C GLU A 230 -5.67 -18.90 2.94
N VAL A 231 -6.81 -18.49 2.37
CA VAL A 231 -7.79 -17.70 3.12
C VAL A 231 -8.55 -18.64 4.06
N ASP A 232 -8.28 -18.49 5.35
CA ASP A 232 -8.92 -19.21 6.44
C ASP A 232 -9.45 -18.22 7.50
N PRO A 233 -10.23 -18.67 8.51
CA PRO A 233 -10.74 -17.79 9.55
C PRO A 233 -9.65 -17.03 10.32
N ASP A 234 -8.46 -17.61 10.47
CA ASP A 234 -7.31 -16.99 11.11
C ASP A 234 -6.80 -15.78 10.33
N LEU A 235 -6.66 -15.92 9.01
CA LEU A 235 -6.27 -14.81 8.13
C LEU A 235 -7.35 -13.73 8.12
N LEU A 236 -8.62 -14.11 8.13
CA LEU A 236 -9.73 -13.14 8.20
C LEU A 236 -9.72 -12.36 9.51
N ALA A 237 -9.37 -12.98 10.64
CA ALA A 237 -9.24 -12.31 11.92
C ALA A 237 -8.07 -11.30 11.94
N LEU A 238 -7.02 -11.55 11.16
CA LEU A 238 -5.91 -10.61 10.98
C LEU A 238 -6.25 -9.47 10.01
N LEU A 239 -7.17 -9.70 9.05
CA LEU A 239 -7.59 -8.71 8.06
C LEU A 239 -8.68 -7.77 8.59
N PHE A 240 -9.57 -8.26 9.44
CA PHE A 240 -10.71 -7.53 9.99
C PHE A 240 -10.52 -7.27 11.50
N LEU A 241 -9.44 -6.57 11.87
CA LEU A 241 -9.04 -6.31 13.25
C LEU A 241 -10.08 -5.53 14.08
N ARG A 242 -11.04 -4.87 13.43
CA ARG A 242 -12.14 -4.21 14.11
C ARG A 242 -13.36 -5.10 14.31
N ALA A 243 -13.42 -6.25 13.66
CA ALA A 243 -14.46 -7.24 13.90
C ALA A 243 -14.24 -7.94 15.24
N SER A 244 -15.31 -8.43 15.87
CA SER A 244 -15.17 -9.35 17.00
C SER A 244 -14.77 -10.74 16.50
N GLU A 245 -14.08 -11.52 17.34
CA GLU A 245 -13.73 -12.91 17.00
C GLU A 245 -14.96 -13.74 16.66
N ALA A 246 -16.07 -13.51 17.36
CA ALA A 246 -17.35 -14.14 17.06
C ALA A 246 -17.89 -13.78 15.67
N ALA A 247 -17.79 -12.50 15.26
CA ALA A 247 -18.25 -12.06 13.95
C ALA A 247 -17.40 -12.65 12.82
N VAL A 248 -16.07 -12.73 13.00
CA VAL A 248 -15.17 -13.36 12.02
C VAL A 248 -15.42 -14.87 11.95
N ALA A 249 -15.62 -15.54 13.08
CA ALA A 249 -15.91 -16.98 13.10
C ALA A 249 -17.24 -17.31 12.40
N GLU A 250 -18.28 -16.51 12.62
CA GLU A 250 -19.59 -16.72 11.99
C GLU A 250 -19.55 -16.45 10.48
N LEU A 251 -18.96 -15.34 10.05
CA LEU A 251 -18.96 -14.93 8.64
C LEU A 251 -17.83 -15.57 7.83
N GLY A 252 -16.77 -16.03 8.48
CA GLY A 252 -15.58 -16.55 7.81
C GLY A 252 -15.89 -17.75 6.93
N ASP A 253 -16.66 -18.70 7.44
CA ASP A 253 -17.08 -19.88 6.69
C ASP A 253 -17.96 -19.52 5.49
N GLU A 254 -18.83 -18.52 5.64
CA GLU A 254 -19.70 -18.04 4.55
C GLU A 254 -18.90 -17.30 3.47
N ILE A 255 -17.93 -16.47 3.87
CA ILE A 255 -17.00 -15.78 2.95
C ILE A 255 -16.23 -16.81 2.13
N ILE A 256 -15.63 -17.80 2.78
CA ILE A 256 -14.86 -18.87 2.12
C ILE A 256 -15.77 -19.70 1.19
N THR A 257 -16.96 -20.08 1.65
CA THR A 257 -17.95 -20.82 0.85
C THR A 257 -18.39 -20.01 -0.38
N THR A 258 -18.59 -18.71 -0.22
CA THR A 258 -18.96 -17.80 -1.31
C THR A 258 -17.83 -17.69 -2.33
N MET A 259 -16.58 -17.57 -1.88
CA MET A 259 -15.41 -17.53 -2.75
C MET A 259 -15.29 -18.81 -3.58
N LEU A 260 -15.51 -19.97 -2.96
CA LEU A 260 -15.53 -21.26 -3.67
C LEU A 260 -16.67 -21.34 -4.69
N ARG A 261 -17.89 -20.96 -4.29
CA ARG A 261 -19.09 -21.01 -5.14
C ARG A 261 -18.96 -20.15 -6.40
N TYR A 262 -18.34 -18.97 -6.29
CA TYR A 262 -18.21 -18.01 -7.39
C TYR A 262 -16.82 -17.99 -8.03
N GLU A 263 -16.00 -19.02 -7.81
CA GLU A 263 -14.67 -19.16 -8.41
C GLU A 263 -13.73 -17.96 -8.14
N ILE A 264 -13.83 -17.41 -6.93
CA ILE A 264 -12.93 -16.38 -6.39
C ILE A 264 -11.69 -17.10 -5.82
N THR A 265 -10.94 -17.77 -6.70
CA THR A 265 -9.86 -18.70 -6.32
C THR A 265 -8.45 -18.17 -6.62
N THR A 266 -8.33 -17.01 -7.27
CA THR A 266 -7.03 -16.37 -7.54
C THR A 266 -6.75 -15.29 -6.50
N PRO A 267 -5.49 -15.10 -6.05
CA PRO A 267 -5.17 -14.11 -5.02
C PRO A 267 -5.75 -12.72 -5.29
N LEU A 268 -5.68 -12.24 -6.54
CA LEU A 268 -6.23 -10.92 -6.90
C LEU A 268 -7.75 -10.83 -6.75
N ARG A 269 -8.49 -11.88 -7.14
CA ARG A 269 -9.94 -11.94 -6.94
C ARG A 269 -10.29 -11.96 -5.46
N GLN A 270 -9.55 -12.74 -4.67
CA GLN A 270 -9.74 -12.85 -3.22
C GLN A 270 -9.47 -11.51 -2.54
N THR A 271 -8.36 -10.83 -2.88
CA THR A 271 -8.05 -9.49 -2.37
C THR A 271 -9.16 -8.49 -2.68
N HIS A 272 -9.63 -8.43 -3.93
CA HIS A 272 -10.68 -7.49 -4.31
C HIS A 272 -11.99 -7.78 -3.58
N PHE A 273 -12.36 -9.06 -3.46
CA PHE A 273 -13.58 -9.48 -2.77
C PHE A 273 -13.53 -9.14 -1.27
N LEU A 274 -12.45 -9.52 -0.58
CA LEU A 274 -12.27 -9.27 0.85
C LEU A 274 -12.15 -7.77 1.15
N ALA A 275 -11.49 -6.99 0.29
CA ALA A 275 -11.42 -5.53 0.43
C ALA A 275 -12.81 -4.89 0.31
N GLN A 276 -13.64 -5.36 -0.63
CA GLN A 276 -15.01 -4.88 -0.80
C GLN A 276 -15.86 -5.20 0.45
N ILE A 277 -15.79 -6.43 0.95
CA ILE A 277 -16.46 -6.83 2.20
C ILE A 277 -16.03 -5.92 3.34
N GLY A 278 -14.72 -5.76 3.56
CA GLY A 278 -14.19 -4.92 4.62
C GLY A 278 -14.63 -3.46 4.52
N HIS A 279 -14.66 -2.90 3.30
CA HIS A 279 -15.08 -1.52 3.09
C HIS A 279 -16.59 -1.32 3.31
N GLU A 280 -17.42 -2.20 2.76
CA GLU A 280 -18.89 -2.05 2.79
C GLU A 280 -19.50 -2.38 4.16
N SER A 281 -18.91 -3.33 4.88
CA SER A 281 -19.41 -3.76 6.22
C SER A 281 -18.64 -3.15 7.39
N GLY A 282 -17.65 -2.30 7.11
CA GLY A 282 -16.77 -1.71 8.12
C GLY A 282 -16.02 -2.77 8.91
N GLU A 283 -15.31 -3.66 8.21
CA GLU A 283 -14.63 -4.85 8.75
C GLU A 283 -15.60 -5.78 9.49
N PRO A 284 -16.50 -6.43 8.75
CA PRO A 284 -17.70 -7.12 9.24
C PRO A 284 -18.41 -6.63 10.53
N ARG A 285 -18.29 -5.36 10.91
CA ARG A 285 -18.91 -4.80 12.12
C ARG A 285 -20.39 -4.49 11.93
N PHE A 286 -20.75 -4.12 10.71
CA PHE A 286 -22.09 -3.70 10.35
C PHE A 286 -22.63 -4.67 9.31
N ARG A 287 -23.71 -5.37 9.68
CA ARG A 287 -24.44 -6.29 8.78
C ARG A 287 -25.63 -5.61 8.11
N GLU A 288 -25.98 -4.43 8.58
CA GLU A 288 -27.08 -3.60 8.14
C GLU A 288 -26.54 -2.21 7.78
N GLU A 289 -27.24 -1.53 6.88
CA GLU A 289 -26.88 -0.17 6.48
C GLU A 289 -27.02 0.79 7.67
N ILE A 290 -25.95 1.52 7.98
CA ILE A 290 -25.91 2.45 9.13
C ILE A 290 -26.86 3.65 8.93
N ALA A 291 -27.18 3.97 7.68
CA ALA A 291 -28.08 5.06 7.34
C ALA A 291 -29.53 4.64 7.52
N SER A 292 -30.35 5.45 8.19
CA SER A 292 -31.79 5.19 8.39
C SER A 292 -32.68 5.29 7.13
N GLY A 293 -32.09 5.49 5.95
CA GLY A 293 -32.83 5.78 4.70
C GLY A 293 -33.59 7.12 4.67
N ARG A 294 -33.76 7.82 5.80
CA ARG A 294 -34.51 9.10 5.89
C ARG A 294 -33.96 10.22 5.01
N ALA A 295 -32.65 10.20 4.72
CA ALA A 295 -32.04 11.17 3.82
C ALA A 295 -32.50 11.01 2.36
N TYR A 296 -33.08 9.85 2.01
CA TYR A 296 -33.64 9.56 0.70
C TYR A 296 -35.15 9.77 0.64
N GLU A 297 -35.79 10.15 1.74
CA GLU A 297 -37.24 10.39 1.80
C GLU A 297 -37.67 11.52 0.85
N GLY A 298 -38.62 11.23 -0.03
CA GLY A 298 -39.12 12.20 -1.01
C GLY A 298 -38.16 12.54 -2.16
N ARG A 299 -37.03 11.83 -2.29
CA ARG A 299 -36.09 12.00 -3.41
C ARG A 299 -36.63 11.39 -4.70
N ARG A 300 -37.37 12.22 -5.45
CA ARG A 300 -37.98 11.87 -6.75
C ARG A 300 -36.98 11.38 -7.80
N ASP A 301 -35.75 11.86 -7.74
CA ASP A 301 -34.70 11.49 -8.68
C ASP A 301 -34.11 10.09 -8.41
N LEU A 302 -34.33 9.53 -7.21
CA LEU A 302 -34.06 8.13 -6.88
C LEU A 302 -35.32 7.24 -7.01
N GLY A 303 -36.45 7.81 -7.41
CA GLY A 303 -37.73 7.11 -7.47
C GLY A 303 -38.51 7.04 -6.16
N ASN A 304 -38.04 7.71 -5.09
CA ASN A 304 -38.74 7.79 -3.80
C ASN A 304 -39.82 8.87 -3.85
N THR A 305 -41.02 8.50 -4.30
CA THR A 305 -42.13 9.44 -4.57
C THR A 305 -43.29 9.32 -3.59
N GLU A 306 -43.38 8.23 -2.84
CA GLU A 306 -44.40 7.97 -1.83
C GLU A 306 -43.85 8.16 -0.41
N PRO A 307 -44.68 8.60 0.56
CA PRO A 307 -44.27 8.69 1.96
C PRO A 307 -43.79 7.34 2.51
N GLY A 308 -42.59 7.33 3.07
CA GLY A 308 -41.93 6.16 3.65
C GLY A 308 -40.96 5.45 2.68
N ASP A 309 -40.85 5.89 1.43
CA ASP A 309 -39.97 5.29 0.43
C ASP A 309 -38.49 5.32 0.83
N GLY A 310 -38.04 6.38 1.53
CA GLY A 310 -36.64 6.51 1.93
C GLY A 310 -36.19 5.34 2.81
N PRO A 311 -36.84 5.12 3.98
CA PRO A 311 -36.57 3.95 4.82
C PRO A 311 -36.98 2.61 4.18
N ARG A 312 -38.03 2.57 3.36
CA ARG A 312 -38.56 1.33 2.74
C ARG A 312 -37.69 0.79 1.60
N PHE A 313 -36.93 1.63 0.93
CA PHE A 313 -36.01 1.22 -0.15
C PHE A 313 -34.54 1.43 0.20
N ASN A 314 -34.27 1.76 1.46
CA ASN A 314 -32.97 1.56 2.10
C ASN A 314 -32.63 0.06 2.07
N LEU A 315 -31.35 -0.33 2.04
CA LEU A 315 -30.98 -1.76 1.99
C LEU A 315 -31.55 -2.57 3.17
N GLU A 316 -31.99 -1.89 4.23
CA GLU A 316 -32.75 -2.42 5.38
C GLU A 316 -34.06 -3.15 5.03
N ALA A 317 -34.78 -2.76 3.97
CA ALA A 317 -36.14 -3.25 3.71
C ALA A 317 -36.26 -4.17 2.48
N ALA A 318 -35.13 -4.48 1.83
CA ALA A 318 -35.08 -5.42 0.72
C ALA A 318 -34.86 -6.89 1.15
N VAL A 319 -34.69 -7.16 2.45
CA VAL A 319 -34.55 -8.51 3.02
C VAL A 319 -35.63 -8.72 4.09
N GLY A 320 -36.85 -8.97 3.63
CA GLY A 320 -37.98 -9.42 4.44
C GLY A 320 -38.74 -10.53 3.72
#